data_AF-R6BW92-F1
#
_entry.id   AF-R6BW92-F1
#
_cell.length_a   1.000
_cell.length_b   1.000
_cell.length_c   1.000
_cell.angle_alpha   90.00
_cell.angle_beta   90.00
_cell.angle_gamma   90.00
#
_symmetry.space_group_name_H-M   'P 1'
#
loop_
_entity.id
_entity.type
_entity.pdbx_description
1 polymer ?
#
loop_
_entity_poly.entity_id
_entity_poly.type
_entity_poly.pdbx_seq_one_letter_code
_entity_poly.pdbx_strand_id
1 'polypeptide(L)'
;METCAFGVKGSILGNLEAGISDKDILEIFDVIEDEIIPELEDICKEYDMPMPQEFRYVYNVASGAFDSNYRYGEELSALEDYDPGIEAQKWIDSFKVCLNKHAFI
;
A
#
# COMPACT_ATOMS: atom_id res chain seq x y z
N MET A 1 -3.61 -12.92 -11.14
CA MET A 1 -2.96 -13.39 -9.89
C MET A 1 -2.54 -12.13 -9.20
N GLU A 2 -3.28 -11.69 -8.19
CA GLU A 2 -2.80 -10.60 -7.35
C GLU A 2 -1.50 -11.05 -6.69
N THR A 3 -0.50 -10.17 -6.69
CA THR A 3 0.82 -10.46 -6.14
C THR A 3 1.08 -9.56 -4.95
N CYS A 4 1.25 -10.16 -3.77
CA CYS A 4 1.70 -9.47 -2.57
C CYS A 4 3.20 -9.65 -2.35
N ALA A 5 3.86 -8.57 -1.93
CA ALA A 5 5.26 -8.57 -1.54
C ALA A 5 5.38 -8.12 -0.08
N PHE A 6 6.19 -8.84 0.70
CA PHE A 6 6.34 -8.60 2.13
C PHE A 6 7.76 -8.19 2.47
N GLY A 7 7.90 -7.06 3.18
CA GLY A 7 9.18 -6.62 3.73
C GLY A 7 9.50 -7.36 5.04
N VAL A 8 10.43 -8.31 5.03
CA VAL A 8 10.86 -9.06 6.23
C VAL A 8 12.36 -8.87 6.44
N LYS A 9 12.74 -8.25 7.58
CA LYS A 9 14.14 -8.04 8.00
C LYS A 9 15.04 -7.40 6.91
N GLY A 10 14.50 -6.46 6.15
CA GLY A 10 15.23 -5.75 5.10
C GLY A 10 15.25 -6.43 3.73
N SER A 11 14.59 -7.58 3.59
CA SER A 11 14.38 -8.28 2.32
C SER A 11 12.92 -8.17 1.87
N ILE A 12 12.69 -8.22 0.55
CA ILE A 12 11.36 -8.37 -0.04
C ILE A 12 11.15 -9.84 -0.37
N LEU A 13 10.07 -10.42 0.16
CA LEU A 13 9.71 -11.82 -0.01
C LEU A 13 8.36 -11.94 -0.70
N GLY A 14 8.19 -13.00 -1.48
CA GLY A 14 6.85 -13.44 -1.90
C GLY A 14 6.02 -13.91 -0.71
N ASN A 15 4.71 -13.99 -0.86
CA ASN A 15 3.77 -14.47 0.15
C ASN A 15 4.17 -15.82 0.80
N LEU A 16 4.48 -16.84 -0.01
CA LEU A 16 4.89 -18.17 0.48
C LEU A 16 6.19 -18.13 1.28
N GLU A 17 7.17 -17.34 0.81
CA GLU A 17 8.46 -17.16 1.49
C GLU A 17 8.32 -16.38 2.80
N ALA A 18 7.33 -15.50 2.89
CA ALA A 18 6.95 -14.80 4.11
C ALA A 18 6.15 -15.67 5.10
N GLY A 19 5.80 -16.91 4.73
CA GLY A 19 5.02 -17.83 5.56
C GLY A 19 3.53 -17.49 5.61
N ILE A 20 3.01 -16.78 4.61
CA ILE A 20 1.60 -16.38 4.50
C ILE A 20 0.95 -17.24 3.43
N SER A 21 -0.22 -17.81 3.72
CA SER A 21 -0.91 -18.67 2.77
C SER A 21 -1.60 -17.86 1.68
N ASP A 22 -1.70 -18.43 0.46
CA ASP A 22 -2.46 -17.81 -0.63
C ASP A 22 -3.92 -17.52 -0.22
N LYS A 23 -4.51 -18.39 0.62
CA LYS A 23 -5.87 -18.21 1.14
C LYS A 23 -6.01 -16.94 1.97
N ASP A 24 -5.06 -16.68 2.87
CA ASP A 24 -5.11 -15.48 3.72
C ASP A 24 -4.92 -14.21 2.88
N ILE A 25 -4.10 -14.28 1.83
CA ILE A 25 -3.94 -13.18 0.87
C ILE A 25 -5.23 -12.90 0.12
N LEU A 26 -5.88 -13.93 -0.40
CA LEU A 26 -7.14 -13.79 -1.13
C LEU A 26 -8.25 -13.22 -0.24
N GLU A 27 -8.35 -13.66 1.02
CA GLU A 27 -9.32 -13.09 1.97
C GLU A 27 -9.09 -11.59 2.21
N ILE A 28 -7.83 -11.13 2.19
CA ILE A 28 -7.53 -9.69 2.29
C ILE A 28 -8.00 -8.95 1.03
N PHE A 29 -7.79 -9.52 -0.15
CA PHE A 29 -8.27 -8.92 -1.40
C PHE A 29 -9.79 -8.88 -1.46
N ASP A 30 -10.47 -9.95 -1.06
CA ASP A 30 -11.94 -9.99 -0.99
C ASP A 30 -12.47 -8.84 -0.11
N VAL A 31 -11.89 -8.62 1.09
CA VAL A 31 -12.29 -7.51 1.97
C VAL A 31 -12.01 -6.14 1.33
N ILE A 32 -10.88 -5.99 0.63
CA ILE A 32 -10.56 -4.73 -0.06
C ILE A 32 -11.60 -4.46 -1.16
N GLU A 33 -11.90 -5.44 -2.00
CA GLU A 33 -12.79 -5.29 -3.16
C GLU A 33 -14.26 -5.17 -2.77
N ASP A 34 -14.74 -6.01 -1.85
CA ASP A 34 -16.16 -6.10 -1.52
C ASP A 34 -16.61 -5.11 -0.44
N GLU A 35 -15.70 -4.68 0.44
CA GLU A 35 -16.02 -3.79 1.56
C GLU A 35 -15.36 -2.41 1.41
N ILE A 36 -14.02 -2.36 1.32
CA ILE A 36 -13.28 -1.09 1.42
C ILE A 36 -13.48 -0.20 0.20
N ILE A 37 -13.38 -0.75 -1.02
CA ILE A 37 -13.51 0.03 -2.25
C ILE A 37 -14.93 0.65 -2.37
N PRO A 38 -16.04 -0.09 -2.17
CA PRO A 38 -17.38 0.49 -2.18
C PRO A 38 -17.58 1.60 -1.14
N GLU A 39 -17.10 1.41 0.09
CA GLU A 39 -17.18 2.45 1.12
C GLU A 39 -16.39 3.71 0.71
N LEU A 40 -15.20 3.53 0.14
CA LEU A 40 -14.39 4.65 -0.33
C LEU A 40 -15.05 5.38 -1.51
N GLU A 41 -15.69 4.66 -2.42
CA GLU A 41 -16.48 5.25 -3.51
C GLU A 41 -17.64 6.10 -2.99
N ASP A 42 -18.37 5.59 -2.00
CA ASP A 42 -19.50 6.31 -1.41
C ASP A 42 -19.05 7.59 -0.71
N ILE A 43 -17.92 7.56 0.00
CA ILE A 43 -17.27 8.76 0.56
C ILE A 43 -16.88 9.73 -0.56
N CYS A 44 -16.21 9.25 -1.61
CA CYS A 44 -15.79 10.12 -2.71
C CYS A 44 -16.99 10.80 -3.40
N LYS A 45 -18.10 10.06 -3.59
CA LYS A 45 -19.36 10.60 -4.13
C LYS A 45 -19.99 11.63 -3.18
N GLU A 46 -20.01 11.38 -1.87
CA GLU A 46 -20.57 12.28 -0.86
C GLU A 46 -19.86 13.65 -0.87
N TYR A 47 -18.55 13.65 -1.03
CA TYR A 47 -17.72 14.86 -0.99
C TYR A 47 -17.40 15.46 -2.39
N ASP A 48 -18.00 14.94 -3.46
CA ASP A 48 -17.72 15.34 -4.86
C ASP A 48 -16.23 15.31 -5.23
N MET A 49 -15.55 14.25 -4.78
CA MET A 49 -14.13 14.02 -5.01
C MET A 49 -13.94 12.84 -5.98
N PRO A 50 -12.92 12.88 -6.86
CA PRO A 50 -12.57 11.71 -7.65
C PRO A 50 -12.01 10.60 -6.77
N MET A 51 -12.15 9.34 -7.19
CA MET A 51 -11.43 8.23 -6.55
C MET A 51 -9.92 8.44 -6.67
N PRO A 52 -9.16 8.23 -5.58
CA PRO A 52 -7.70 8.27 -5.65
C PRO A 52 -7.18 7.13 -6.53
N GLN A 53 -6.15 7.42 -7.32
CA GLN A 53 -5.43 6.42 -8.12
C GLN A 53 -4.44 5.61 -7.28
N GLU A 54 -3.94 6.22 -6.20
CA GLU A 54 -3.06 5.56 -5.25
C GLU A 54 -3.40 6.06 -3.84
N PHE A 55 -3.52 5.13 -2.90
CA PHE A 55 -3.67 5.38 -1.48
C PHE A 55 -2.50 4.72 -0.74
N ARG A 56 -1.74 5.52 0.02
CA ARG A 56 -0.63 5.06 0.86
C ARG A 56 -0.99 5.28 2.32
N TYR A 57 -0.96 4.20 3.08
CA TYR A 57 -1.23 4.23 4.52
C TYR A 57 -0.01 3.74 5.29
N VAL A 58 0.32 4.44 6.37
CA VAL A 58 1.46 4.13 7.22
C VAL A 58 0.99 4.17 8.65
N TYR A 59 0.99 3.00 9.30
CA TYR A 59 0.66 2.90 10.71
C TYR A 59 1.89 2.47 11.50
N ASN A 60 2.34 3.34 12.40
CA ASN A 60 3.43 3.05 13.31
C ASN A 60 2.86 2.42 14.60
N VAL A 61 2.99 1.11 14.73
CA VAL A 61 2.44 0.35 15.87
C VAL A 61 3.01 0.80 17.22
N ALA A 62 4.28 1.21 17.27
CA ALA A 62 4.93 1.59 18.53
C ALA A 62 4.46 2.94 19.08
N SER A 63 4.22 3.91 18.20
CA SER A 63 3.77 5.25 18.56
C SER A 63 2.26 5.45 18.43
N GLY A 64 1.56 4.54 17.75
CA GLY A 64 0.18 4.73 17.32
C GLY A 64 0.00 5.81 16.24
N ALA A 65 1.09 6.35 15.69
CA ALA A 65 1.02 7.38 14.66
C ALA A 65 0.48 6.79 13.35
N PHE A 66 -0.42 7.52 12.71
CA PHE A 66 -0.99 7.19 11.42
C PHE A 66 -0.71 8.33 10.44
N ASP A 67 -0.23 7.98 9.26
CA ASP A 67 -0.01 8.90 8.15
C ASP A 67 -0.69 8.34 6.90
N SER A 68 -1.30 9.22 6.12
CA SER A 68 -1.99 8.85 4.88
C SER A 68 -1.67 9.84 3.77
N ASN A 69 -1.49 9.31 2.56
CA ASN A 69 -1.22 10.09 1.36
C ASN A 69 -2.04 9.55 0.19
N TYR A 70 -2.66 10.47 -0.55
CA TYR A 70 -3.54 10.15 -1.67
C TYR A 70 -3.05 10.86 -2.91
N ARG A 71 -2.92 10.12 -4.01
CA ARG A 71 -2.58 10.66 -5.32
C ARG A 71 -3.79 10.60 -6.25
N TYR A 72 -4.10 11.74 -6.86
CA TYR A 72 -5.19 11.93 -7.80
C TYR A 72 -4.64 12.38 -9.17
N GLY A 73 -5.36 12.11 -10.26
CA GLY A 73 -5.08 12.70 -11.58
C GLY A 73 -4.54 11.75 -12.63
N GLU A 74 -3.31 11.23 -12.48
CA GLU A 74 -2.69 10.36 -13.50
C GLU A 74 -3.03 8.88 -13.26
N GLU A 75 -3.61 8.23 -14.28
CA GLU A 75 -3.65 6.77 -14.36
C GLU A 75 -2.22 6.24 -14.49
N LEU A 76 -1.70 5.71 -13.39
CA LEU A 76 -0.35 5.13 -13.36
C LEU A 76 -0.25 3.93 -14.30
N SER A 77 -1.34 3.19 -14.46
CA SER A 77 -1.48 2.09 -15.41
C SER A 77 -1.41 2.51 -16.88
N ALA A 78 -1.57 3.80 -17.19
CA ALA A 78 -1.43 4.33 -18.55
C ALA A 78 0.01 4.72 -18.90
N LEU A 79 0.94 4.68 -17.94
CA LEU A 79 2.36 4.92 -18.21
C LEU A 79 2.98 3.66 -18.83
N GLU A 80 3.54 3.79 -20.05
CA GLU A 80 4.15 2.68 -20.79
C GLU A 80 5.29 1.98 -20.02
N ASP A 81 5.94 2.70 -19.09
CA ASP A 81 7.06 2.20 -18.28
C ASP A 81 6.65 1.90 -16.81
N TYR A 82 5.37 1.73 -16.51
CA TYR A 82 4.92 1.43 -15.15
C TYR A 82 5.33 0.01 -14.72
N ASP A 83 6.30 -0.08 -13.82
CA ASP A 83 6.68 -1.31 -13.14
C ASP A 83 6.27 -1.22 -11.65
N PRO A 84 5.25 -1.99 -11.22
CA PRO A 84 4.77 -1.95 -9.84
C PRO A 84 5.83 -2.40 -8.82
N GLY A 85 6.79 -3.25 -9.21
CA GLY A 85 7.89 -3.67 -8.36
C GLY A 85 8.89 -2.55 -8.11
N ILE A 86 9.22 -1.77 -9.14
CA ILE A 86 10.09 -0.59 -9.00
C ILE A 86 9.41 0.47 -8.11
N GLU A 87 8.13 0.75 -8.32
CA GLU A 87 7.38 1.71 -7.52
C GLU A 87 7.24 1.28 -6.05
N ALA A 88 6.98 -0.01 -5.81
CA ALA A 88 6.98 -0.57 -4.46
C ALA A 88 8.36 -0.40 -3.79
N GLN A 89 9.46 -0.67 -4.51
CA GLN A 89 10.81 -0.52 -3.96
C GLN A 89 11.14 0.95 -3.64
N LYS A 90 10.79 1.90 -4.52
CA LYS A 90 10.92 3.35 -4.27
C LYS A 90 10.18 3.75 -3.00
N TRP A 91 8.96 3.24 -2.82
CA TRP A 91 8.18 3.50 -1.61
C TRP A 91 8.83 2.93 -0.36
N ILE A 92 9.29 1.67 -0.41
CA ILE A 92 9.99 1.03 0.71
C ILE A 92 11.24 1.80 1.11
N ASP A 93 12.01 2.29 0.14
CA ASP A 93 13.21 3.05 0.41
C ASP A 93 12.90 4.42 1.05
N SER A 94 11.75 5.02 0.75
CA SER A 94 11.30 6.25 1.43
C SER A 94 11.10 6.05 2.94
N PHE A 95 10.67 4.86 3.37
CA PHE A 95 10.53 4.52 4.79
C PHE A 95 11.87 4.28 5.47
N LYS A 96 12.83 3.65 4.78
CA LYS A 96 14.18 3.44 5.34
C LYS A 96 14.86 4.77 5.67
N VAL A 97 14.63 5.80 4.85
CA VAL A 97 15.12 7.16 5.12
C VAL A 97 14.44 7.78 6.35
N CYS A 98 13.15 7.53 6.56
CA CYS A 98 12.42 8.03 7.73
C CYS A 98 12.77 7.28 9.03
N LEU A 99 12.95 5.96 8.99
CA LEU A 99 13.36 5.16 10.16
C LEU A 99 14.77 5.53 10.66
N ASN A 100 15.69 5.85 9.75
CA ASN A 100 17.03 6.35 10.11
C ASN A 100 17.02 7.77 10.68
N LYS A 101 15.92 8.53 10.56
CA LYS A 101 15.79 9.87 11.16
C LYS A 101 15.23 9.86 12.58
N HIS A 102 14.75 8.72 13.10
CA HIS A 102 14.19 8.63 14.46
C HIS A 102 14.97 7.68 15.38
N ALA A 103 16.12 7.17 14.94
CA ALA A 103 17.07 6.44 15.77
C ALA A 103 18.10 7.38 16.43
N PHE A 104 17.66 8.41 17.14
CA PHE A 104 18.45 9.13 18.16
C PHE A 104 17.49 9.93 19.05
N ILE A 105 16.99 9.30 20.11
CA ILE A 105 17.02 9.83 21.49
C ILE A 105 17.21 8.62 22.40
#